data_AF-A0AA90TMB9-F1
#
_entry.id   AF-A0AA90TMB9-F1
#
_cell.length_a   1.000
_cell.length_b   1.000
_cell.length_c   1.000
_cell.angle_alpha   90.00
_cell.angle_beta   90.00
_cell.angle_gamma   90.00
#
_symmetry.space_group_name_H-M   'P 1'
#
loop_
_entity.id
_entity.type
_entity.pdbx_description
1 polymer ?
#
loop_
_entity_poly.entity_id
_entity_poly.type
_entity_poly.pdbx_seq_one_letter_code
_entity_poly.pdbx_strand_id
1 'polypeptide(L)'
;MAVVTPPTITPAPTPAIQRGDRTTFSTRVDAFITWLIAAVAQVGSVATNVFNNATDAAASASSAATDKGIVNADKGIVLGYKNNAFTAADASQSYRDQSRDYSIAAAGSAAMASSIVAFVDSNSIAKGSIDASKQVRFECDTLIPTGTVIPLTVPAAGGTIALLSDLQELTRAMTFYDNGTSTAVAYANGGTQRVAPASGAKTMSFTGWPASGKQAVQFLELVNIGLGGNPAWPAGARFIRYDGVIQTTAAAANITWQTGGTDYVMVSTRDGGTTLIVSVLRG
;
A
#
# COMPACT_ATOMS: atom_id res chain seq x y z
N MET A 1 8.70 -79.29 -3.89
CA MET A 1 9.30 -80.36 -4.71
C MET A 1 8.97 -81.70 -4.08
N ALA A 2 8.32 -82.62 -4.79
CA ALA A 2 8.04 -83.94 -4.25
C ALA A 2 9.29 -84.81 -4.46
N VAL A 3 9.93 -85.24 -3.37
CA VAL A 3 11.03 -86.21 -3.45
C VAL A 3 10.46 -87.51 -3.98
N VAL A 4 10.90 -87.93 -5.17
CA VAL A 4 10.48 -89.24 -5.71
C VAL A 4 11.33 -90.30 -5.03
N THR A 5 10.68 -91.20 -4.29
CA THR A 5 11.35 -92.28 -3.58
C THR A 5 12.13 -93.16 -4.57
N PRO A 6 13.41 -93.51 -4.27
CA PRO A 6 14.18 -94.37 -5.15
C PRO A 6 13.53 -95.74 -5.33
N PRO A 7 13.60 -96.33 -6.54
CA PRO A 7 13.16 -97.70 -6.76
C PRO A 7 14.03 -98.67 -5.94
N THR A 8 13.42 -99.77 -5.49
CA THR A 8 14.07 -100.76 -4.65
C THR A 8 15.02 -101.64 -5.47
N ILE A 9 16.17 -102.00 -4.90
CA ILE A 9 17.09 -102.98 -5.48
C ILE A 9 16.76 -104.35 -4.90
N THR A 10 16.52 -105.35 -5.76
CA THR A 10 16.28 -106.72 -5.32
C THR A 10 17.57 -107.25 -4.66
N PRO A 11 17.50 -107.81 -3.45
CA PRO A 11 18.67 -108.41 -2.81
C PRO A 11 19.25 -109.57 -3.63
N ALA A 12 20.56 -109.79 -3.53
CA ALA A 12 21.19 -110.94 -4.18
C ALA A 12 20.62 -112.27 -3.64
N PRO A 13 20.47 -113.31 -4.48
CA PRO A 13 19.93 -114.60 -4.06
C PRO A 13 20.75 -115.23 -2.93
N THR A 14 20.07 -115.82 -1.95
CA THR A 14 20.68 -116.59 -0.86
C THR A 14 20.18 -118.04 -0.89
N PRO A 15 21.04 -119.05 -0.60
CA PRO A 15 22.46 -118.96 -0.28
C PRO A 15 23.34 -118.58 -1.50
N ALA A 16 24.47 -117.93 -1.24
CA ALA A 16 25.43 -117.60 -2.29
C ALA A 16 25.95 -118.85 -3.03
N ILE A 17 26.47 -118.65 -4.24
CA ILE A 17 27.12 -119.70 -5.03
C ILE A 17 28.27 -120.30 -4.20
N GLN A 18 28.28 -121.62 -4.03
CA GLN A 18 29.33 -122.35 -3.32
C GLN A 18 30.04 -123.29 -4.29
N ARG A 19 31.30 -123.01 -4.61
CA ARG A 19 32.08 -123.80 -5.58
C ARG A 19 32.20 -125.29 -5.20
N GLY A 20 32.16 -125.60 -3.91
CA GLY A 20 32.25 -126.97 -3.39
C GLY A 20 30.95 -127.78 -3.41
N ASP A 21 29.78 -127.15 -3.56
CA ASP A 21 28.48 -127.84 -3.56
C ASP A 21 28.00 -128.13 -4.98
N ARG A 22 28.45 -129.27 -5.52
CA ARG A 22 28.13 -129.70 -6.89
C ARG A 22 26.65 -129.96 -7.14
N THR A 23 25.86 -130.19 -6.08
CA THR A 23 24.44 -130.54 -6.20
C THR A 23 23.56 -129.33 -6.48
N THR A 24 23.94 -128.14 -6.00
CA THR A 24 23.13 -126.92 -6.15
C THR A 24 23.82 -125.79 -6.93
N PHE A 25 25.09 -125.97 -7.33
CA PHE A 25 25.89 -124.96 -8.03
C PHE A 25 25.19 -124.36 -9.26
N SER A 26 24.71 -125.19 -10.19
CA SER A 26 24.08 -124.74 -11.44
C SER A 26 22.85 -123.86 -11.18
N THR A 27 21.99 -124.27 -10.26
CA THR A 27 20.77 -123.53 -9.89
C THR A 27 21.10 -122.19 -9.22
N ARG A 28 22.14 -122.15 -8.37
CA ARG A 28 22.58 -120.90 -7.73
C ARG A 28 23.25 -119.93 -8.70
N VAL A 29 23.99 -120.43 -9.70
CA VAL A 29 24.58 -119.61 -10.76
C VAL A 29 23.49 -118.98 -11.62
N ASP A 30 22.48 -119.76 -12.03
CA ASP A 30 21.37 -119.26 -12.85
C ASP A 30 20.56 -118.17 -12.13
N ALA A 31 20.25 -118.39 -10.84
CA ALA A 31 19.61 -117.39 -9.99
C ALA A 31 20.43 -116.10 -9.86
N PHE A 32 21.76 -116.22 -9.72
CA PHE A 32 22.64 -115.06 -9.65
C PHE A 32 22.73 -114.29 -10.97
N ILE A 33 22.84 -114.97 -12.12
CA ILE A 33 22.86 -114.31 -13.44
C ILE A 33 21.54 -113.59 -13.71
N THR A 34 20.42 -114.25 -13.41
CA THR A 34 19.08 -113.63 -13.50
C THR A 34 18.98 -112.38 -12.62
N TRP A 35 19.44 -112.46 -11.37
CA TRP A 35 19.53 -111.31 -10.47
C TRP A 35 20.45 -110.22 -11.01
N LEU A 36 21.63 -110.56 -11.55
CA LEU A 36 22.61 -109.60 -12.04
C LEU A 36 22.05 -108.75 -13.19
N ILE A 37 21.33 -109.38 -14.13
CA ILE A 37 20.64 -108.68 -15.22
C ILE A 37 19.62 -107.68 -14.65
N ALA A 38 18.81 -108.09 -13.68
CA ALA A 38 17.84 -107.21 -13.03
C ALA A 38 18.50 -106.08 -12.21
N ALA A 39 19.58 -106.39 -11.50
CA ALA A 39 20.31 -105.43 -10.66
C ALA A 39 20.91 -104.29 -11.49
N VAL A 40 21.46 -104.57 -12.67
CA VAL A 40 21.98 -103.53 -13.57
C VAL A 40 20.88 -102.55 -13.98
N ALA A 41 19.69 -103.06 -14.35
CA ALA A 41 18.54 -102.22 -14.70
C ALA A 41 18.03 -101.40 -13.51
N GLN A 42 18.00 -101.99 -12.30
CA GLN A 42 17.59 -101.32 -11.07
C GLN A 42 18.58 -100.21 -10.68
N VAL A 43 19.89 -100.45 -10.79
CA VAL A 43 20.93 -99.42 -10.55
C VAL A 43 20.78 -98.27 -11.54
N GLY A 44 20.54 -98.56 -12.83
CA GLY A 44 20.23 -97.54 -13.83
C GLY A 44 19.00 -96.70 -13.45
N SER A 45 17.94 -97.35 -12.96
CA SER A 45 16.72 -96.67 -12.50
C SER A 45 16.96 -95.77 -11.29
N VAL A 46 17.76 -96.20 -10.32
CA VAL A 46 18.18 -95.38 -9.17
C VAL A 46 18.99 -94.18 -9.64
N ALA A 47 19.94 -94.36 -10.57
CA ALA A 47 20.74 -93.27 -11.12
C ALA A 47 19.86 -92.22 -11.82
N THR A 48 18.88 -92.64 -12.62
CA THR A 48 17.90 -91.74 -13.24
C THR A 48 17.05 -91.00 -12.20
N ASN A 49 16.59 -91.69 -11.15
CA ASN A 49 15.83 -91.05 -10.06
C ASN A 49 16.66 -89.97 -9.34
N VAL A 50 17.91 -90.27 -9.00
CA VAL A 50 18.84 -89.30 -8.37
C VAL A 50 19.08 -88.11 -9.28
N PHE A 51 19.31 -88.35 -10.58
CA PHE A 51 19.47 -87.28 -11.56
C PHE A 51 18.24 -86.37 -11.62
N ASN A 52 17.03 -86.92 -11.74
CA ASN A 52 15.80 -86.15 -11.78
C ASN A 52 15.59 -85.33 -10.49
N ASN A 53 15.79 -85.94 -9.32
CA ASN A 53 15.69 -85.25 -8.04
C ASN A 53 16.70 -84.08 -7.94
N ALA A 54 17.92 -84.26 -8.46
CA ALA A 54 18.94 -83.21 -8.50
C ALA A 54 18.57 -82.08 -9.47
N THR A 55 18.04 -82.41 -10.65
CA THR A 55 17.55 -81.43 -11.63
C THR A 55 16.41 -80.59 -11.06
N ASP A 56 15.43 -81.21 -10.42
CA ASP A 56 14.32 -80.49 -9.79
C ASP A 56 14.82 -79.60 -8.65
N ALA A 57 15.80 -80.08 -7.87
CA ALA A 57 16.40 -79.30 -6.78
C ALA A 57 17.11 -78.05 -7.30
N ALA A 58 17.85 -78.18 -8.41
CA ALA A 58 18.46 -77.05 -9.09
C ALA A 58 17.41 -76.04 -9.59
N ALA A 59 16.33 -76.51 -10.22
CA ALA A 59 15.24 -75.65 -10.68
C ALA A 59 14.53 -74.92 -9.52
N SER A 60 14.32 -75.60 -8.40
CA SER A 60 13.76 -75.01 -7.18
C SER A 60 14.67 -73.93 -6.59
N ALA A 61 15.99 -74.17 -6.58
CA ALA A 61 16.97 -73.19 -6.13
C ALA A 61 16.99 -71.94 -7.03
N SER A 62 16.92 -72.10 -8.36
CA SER A 62 16.82 -70.99 -9.31
C SER A 62 15.54 -70.18 -9.12
N SER A 63 14.41 -70.84 -8.85
CA SER A 63 13.13 -70.17 -8.57
C SER A 63 13.23 -69.35 -7.27
N ALA A 64 13.76 -69.94 -6.20
CA ALA A 64 13.95 -69.24 -4.93
C ALA A 64 14.91 -68.03 -5.04
N ALA A 65 15.95 -68.13 -5.86
CA ALA A 65 16.84 -67.00 -6.15
C ALA A 65 16.10 -65.86 -6.87
N THR A 66 15.21 -66.20 -7.81
CA THR A 66 14.36 -65.24 -8.52
C THR A 66 13.37 -64.56 -7.58
N ASP A 67 12.69 -65.32 -6.74
CA ASP A 67 11.74 -64.80 -5.73
C ASP A 67 12.43 -63.86 -4.75
N LYS A 68 13.65 -64.20 -4.29
CA LYS A 68 14.47 -63.30 -3.46
C LYS A 68 14.75 -61.97 -4.18
N GLY A 69 15.00 -62.01 -5.49
CA GLY A 69 15.16 -60.82 -6.32
C GLY A 69 13.91 -59.94 -6.32
N ILE A 70 12.74 -60.55 -6.54
CA ILE A 70 11.44 -59.86 -6.54
C ILE A 70 11.16 -59.23 -5.16
N VAL A 71 11.32 -59.97 -4.07
CA VAL A 71 11.12 -59.47 -2.70
C VAL A 71 12.02 -58.27 -2.39
N ASN A 72 13.28 -58.29 -2.85
CA ASN A 72 14.19 -57.16 -2.68
C ASN A 72 13.76 -55.93 -3.50
N ALA A 73 13.22 -56.12 -4.71
CA ALA A 73 12.67 -55.04 -5.52
C ALA A 73 11.42 -54.44 -4.87
N ASP A 74 10.49 -55.27 -4.41
CA ASP A 74 9.27 -54.84 -3.70
C ASP A 74 9.61 -54.08 -2.42
N LYS A 75 10.60 -54.54 -1.66
CA LYS A 75 11.12 -53.81 -0.50
C LYS A 75 11.58 -52.41 -0.89
N GLY A 76 12.32 -52.27 -2.00
CA GLY A 76 12.73 -50.97 -2.53
C GLY A 76 11.55 -50.06 -2.86
N ILE A 77 10.52 -50.59 -3.53
CA ILE A 77 9.29 -49.86 -3.87
C ILE A 77 8.57 -49.37 -2.59
N VAL A 78 8.42 -50.24 -1.60
CA VAL A 78 7.78 -49.90 -0.32
C VAL A 78 8.54 -48.80 0.43
N LEU A 79 9.88 -48.84 0.44
CA LEU A 79 10.69 -47.74 1.00
C LEU A 79 10.45 -46.43 0.23
N GLY A 80 10.31 -46.48 -1.10
CA GLY A 80 9.95 -45.32 -1.92
C GLY A 80 8.61 -44.71 -1.53
N TYR A 81 7.56 -45.53 -1.39
CA TYR A 81 6.25 -45.05 -0.93
C TYR A 81 6.29 -44.46 0.47
N LYS A 82 7.06 -45.06 1.39
CA LYS A 82 7.26 -44.53 2.74
C LYS A 82 7.90 -43.14 2.71
N ASN A 83 8.94 -42.95 1.89
CA ASN A 83 9.62 -41.65 1.77
C ASN A 83 8.69 -40.58 1.17
N ASN A 84 7.96 -40.92 0.10
CA ASN A 84 6.98 -40.02 -0.51
C ASN A 84 5.89 -39.58 0.48
N ALA A 85 5.42 -40.49 1.33
CA ALA A 85 4.44 -40.18 2.37
C ALA A 85 4.99 -39.21 3.43
N PHE A 86 6.25 -39.36 3.84
CA PHE A 86 6.89 -38.39 4.76
C PHE A 86 7.06 -37.01 4.13
N THR A 87 7.53 -36.93 2.88
CA THR A 87 7.64 -35.65 2.17
C THR A 87 6.28 -34.94 2.03
N ALA A 88 5.21 -35.69 1.77
CA ALA A 88 3.86 -35.13 1.70
C ALA A 88 3.37 -34.60 3.07
N ALA A 89 3.70 -35.30 4.16
CA ALA A 89 3.36 -34.87 5.52
C ALA A 89 4.09 -33.55 5.90
N ASP A 90 5.38 -33.45 5.58
CA ASP A 90 6.18 -32.24 5.83
C ASP A 90 5.66 -31.04 5.03
N ALA A 91 5.32 -31.24 3.75
CA ALA A 91 4.71 -30.20 2.91
C ALA A 91 3.38 -29.71 3.47
N SER A 92 2.52 -30.63 3.93
CA SER A 92 1.24 -30.27 4.57
C SER A 92 1.44 -29.44 5.84
N GLN A 93 2.46 -29.72 6.64
CA GLN A 93 2.78 -28.93 7.82
C GLN A 93 3.22 -27.51 7.43
N SER A 94 4.09 -27.37 6.44
CA SER A 94 4.55 -26.07 5.94
C SER A 94 3.40 -25.19 5.45
N TYR A 95 2.43 -25.74 4.71
CA TYR A 95 1.26 -24.99 4.27
C TYR A 95 0.36 -24.52 5.42
N ARG A 96 0.22 -25.32 6.49
CA ARG A 96 -0.51 -24.90 7.69
C ARG A 96 0.17 -23.73 8.37
N ASP A 97 1.49 -23.77 8.49
CA ASP A 97 2.28 -22.69 9.10
C ASP A 97 2.19 -21.40 8.28
N GLN A 98 2.34 -21.47 6.94
CA GLN A 98 2.15 -20.31 6.06
C GLN A 98 0.75 -19.70 6.17
N SER A 99 -0.29 -20.54 6.19
CA SER A 99 -1.67 -20.06 6.36
C SER A 99 -1.88 -19.34 7.70
N ARG A 100 -1.27 -19.84 8.78
CA ARG A 100 -1.33 -19.19 10.09
C ARG A 100 -0.62 -17.84 10.04
N ASP A 101 0.56 -17.78 9.46
CA ASP A 101 1.35 -16.54 9.39
C ASP A 101 0.64 -15.47 8.55
N TYR A 102 0.01 -15.85 7.42
CA TYR A 102 -0.84 -14.94 6.66
C TYR A 102 -2.05 -14.45 7.45
N SER A 103 -2.68 -15.32 8.26
CA SER A 103 -3.81 -14.90 9.11
C SER A 103 -3.39 -13.89 10.18
N ILE A 104 -2.21 -14.07 10.79
CA ILE A 104 -1.64 -13.15 11.77
C ILE A 104 -1.25 -11.83 11.12
N ALA A 105 -0.62 -11.87 9.93
CA ALA A 105 -0.28 -10.68 9.17
C ALA A 105 -1.52 -9.87 8.80
N ALA A 106 -2.59 -10.53 8.34
CA ALA A 106 -3.86 -9.89 8.02
C ALA A 106 -4.50 -9.25 9.27
N ALA A 107 -4.49 -9.94 10.41
CA ALA A 107 -4.97 -9.38 11.67
C ALA A 107 -4.13 -8.17 12.14
N GLY A 108 -2.81 -8.24 11.98
CA GLY A 108 -1.90 -7.13 12.27
C GLY A 108 -2.16 -5.91 11.38
N SER A 109 -2.35 -6.12 10.06
CA SER A 109 -2.74 -5.06 9.13
C SER A 109 -4.10 -4.44 9.50
N ALA A 110 -5.09 -5.25 9.90
CA ALA A 110 -6.39 -4.76 10.34
C ALA A 110 -6.32 -3.94 11.65
N ALA A 111 -5.50 -4.37 12.62
CA ALA A 111 -5.29 -3.64 13.87
C ALA A 111 -4.58 -2.28 13.65
N MET A 112 -3.60 -2.24 12.75
CA MET A 112 -2.92 -1.00 12.34
C MET A 112 -3.89 -0.05 11.64
N ALA A 113 -4.75 -0.57 10.77
CA ALA A 113 -5.80 0.21 10.13
C ALA A 113 -6.84 0.75 11.14
N SER A 114 -7.17 -0.02 12.18
CA SER A 114 -8.15 0.36 13.21
C SER A 114 -7.65 1.40 14.22
N SER A 115 -6.33 1.60 14.36
CA SER A 115 -5.75 2.49 15.36
C SER A 115 -5.06 3.73 14.77
N ILE A 116 -4.72 3.71 13.48
CA ILE A 116 -3.97 4.80 12.82
C ILE A 116 -4.42 4.98 11.35
N VAL A 117 -5.70 5.25 11.09
CA VAL A 117 -6.10 5.85 9.80
C VAL A 117 -7.01 7.03 10.07
N ALA A 118 -6.44 8.24 9.94
CA ALA A 118 -7.10 9.52 10.15
C ALA A 118 -8.19 9.86 9.10
N PHE A 119 -8.55 8.92 8.23
CA PHE A 119 -9.58 9.06 7.22
C PHE A 119 -10.39 7.77 7.11
N VAL A 120 -11.56 7.72 7.74
CA VAL A 120 -12.55 6.65 7.55
C VAL A 120 -13.46 7.08 6.40
N ASP A 121 -13.01 6.89 5.16
CA ASP A 121 -13.83 7.03 3.96
C ASP A 121 -13.48 5.93 2.96
N SER A 122 -14.48 5.47 2.21
CA SER A 122 -14.35 4.44 1.18
C SER A 122 -13.47 4.90 0.01
N ASN A 123 -13.33 6.22 -0.20
CA ASN A 123 -12.62 6.83 -1.33
C ASN A 123 -11.91 8.14 -0.96
N SER A 124 -11.11 8.20 0.10
CA SER A 124 -10.28 9.38 0.35
C SER A 124 -9.25 9.56 -0.77
N ILE A 125 -9.39 10.59 -1.61
CA ILE A 125 -8.45 10.91 -2.69
C ILE A 125 -7.63 12.14 -2.32
N ALA A 126 -6.40 11.93 -1.85
CA ALA A 126 -5.36 12.96 -1.85
C ALA A 126 -4.56 12.86 -3.16
N LYS A 127 -5.00 13.56 -4.22
CA LYS A 127 -4.29 13.62 -5.51
C LYS A 127 -3.63 14.98 -5.68
N GLY A 128 -2.44 15.01 -6.28
CA GLY A 128 -1.91 16.25 -6.86
C GLY A 128 -0.51 16.70 -6.48
N SER A 129 0.37 15.84 -5.94
CA SER A 129 1.78 16.18 -5.84
C SER A 129 2.66 15.03 -6.28
N ILE A 130 3.47 15.26 -7.32
CA ILE A 130 4.60 14.38 -7.71
C ILE A 130 5.66 14.37 -6.58
N ASP A 131 5.60 15.37 -5.70
CA ASP A 131 6.52 15.59 -4.59
C ASP A 131 5.87 15.16 -3.26
N ALA A 132 6.39 14.07 -2.69
CA ALA A 132 5.92 13.49 -1.43
C ALA A 132 6.24 14.34 -0.19
N SER A 133 7.00 15.43 -0.33
CA SER A 133 7.32 16.33 0.79
C SER A 133 6.20 17.33 1.14
N LYS A 134 5.22 17.51 0.25
CA LYS A 134 4.10 18.45 0.49
C LYS A 134 3.07 17.81 1.40
N GLN A 135 2.75 18.49 2.51
CA GLN A 135 1.81 18.00 3.51
C GLN A 135 0.76 19.07 3.84
N VAL A 136 -0.50 18.64 4.00
CA VAL A 136 -1.56 19.42 4.64
C VAL A 136 -1.76 18.81 6.03
N ARG A 137 -1.66 19.63 7.08
CA ARG A 137 -1.80 19.20 8.47
C ARG A 137 -2.97 19.93 9.13
N PHE A 138 -3.85 19.17 9.77
CA PHE A 138 -4.89 19.68 10.66
C PHE A 138 -4.47 19.38 12.10
N GLU A 139 -4.22 20.41 12.89
CA GLU A 139 -3.82 20.28 14.30
C GLU A 139 -5.04 20.56 15.19
N CYS A 140 -5.43 19.57 16.02
CA CYS A 140 -6.65 19.60 16.83
C CYS A 140 -6.37 19.63 18.35
N ASP A 141 -5.12 19.86 18.73
CA ASP A 141 -4.57 19.62 20.07
C ASP A 141 -5.16 20.56 21.15
N THR A 142 -4.56 21.75 21.35
CA THR A 142 -4.74 22.47 22.63
C THR A 142 -6.02 23.29 22.71
N LEU A 143 -6.76 23.43 21.61
CA LEU A 143 -7.94 24.29 21.51
C LEU A 143 -9.27 23.54 21.48
N ILE A 144 -9.27 22.21 21.37
CA ILE A 144 -10.48 21.39 21.36
C ILE A 144 -10.52 20.56 22.65
N PRO A 145 -11.48 20.80 23.56
CA PRO A 145 -11.57 20.05 24.80
C PRO A 145 -11.80 18.54 24.55
N THR A 146 -11.24 17.71 25.40
CA THR A 146 -11.41 16.25 25.36
C THR A 146 -12.89 15.85 25.24
N GLY A 147 -13.19 14.94 24.32
CA GLY A 147 -14.57 14.46 24.08
C GLY A 147 -15.44 15.41 23.24
N THR A 148 -14.90 16.52 22.75
CA THR A 148 -15.62 17.47 21.91
C THR A 148 -15.43 17.14 20.43
N VAL A 149 -16.51 17.15 19.66
CA VAL A 149 -16.49 17.05 18.20
C VAL A 149 -16.68 18.44 17.61
N ILE A 150 -15.70 18.92 16.84
CA ILE A 150 -15.81 20.16 16.07
C ILE A 150 -15.96 19.79 14.59
N PRO A 151 -17.18 19.88 14.01
CA PRO A 151 -17.39 19.55 12.61
C PRO A 151 -16.88 20.68 11.70
N LEU A 152 -15.94 20.36 10.82
CA LEU A 152 -15.64 21.20 9.66
C LEU A 152 -16.59 20.83 8.52
N THR A 153 -17.64 21.64 8.31
CA THR A 153 -18.60 21.41 7.23
C THR A 153 -18.17 22.16 5.97
N VAL A 154 -17.88 21.43 4.90
CA VAL A 154 -17.61 22.01 3.58
C VAL A 154 -18.92 22.03 2.78
N PRO A 155 -19.32 23.16 2.17
CA PRO A 155 -20.53 23.21 1.35
C PRO A 155 -20.39 22.32 0.11
N ALA A 156 -21.52 21.88 -0.45
CA ALA A 156 -21.57 21.12 -1.71
C ALA A 156 -21.25 22.01 -2.93
N ALA A 157 -20.05 22.58 -2.96
CA ALA A 157 -19.55 23.46 -3.99
C ALA A 157 -18.05 23.24 -4.19
N GLY A 158 -17.56 23.45 -5.41
CA GLY A 158 -16.12 23.50 -5.68
C GLY A 158 -15.50 24.80 -5.20
N GLY A 159 -14.26 24.76 -4.75
CA GLY A 159 -13.53 25.97 -4.32
C GLY A 159 -12.11 25.67 -3.84
N THR A 160 -11.38 26.74 -3.54
CA THR A 160 -10.06 26.69 -2.91
C THR A 160 -10.18 27.19 -1.47
N ILE A 161 -9.54 26.50 -0.52
CA ILE A 161 -9.41 27.01 0.84
C ILE A 161 -8.47 28.21 0.79
N ALA A 162 -9.00 29.40 1.08
CA ALA A 162 -8.23 30.63 1.18
C ALA A 162 -7.63 30.77 2.58
N LEU A 163 -6.39 31.23 2.65
CA LEU A 163 -5.76 31.67 3.89
C LEU A 163 -6.22 33.10 4.21
N LEU A 164 -6.05 33.52 5.48
CA LEU A 164 -6.27 34.93 5.86
C LEU A 164 -5.41 35.90 5.03
N SER A 165 -4.23 35.45 4.58
CA SER A 165 -3.37 36.21 3.67
C SER A 165 -3.98 36.45 2.29
N ASP A 166 -4.93 35.61 1.87
CA ASP A 166 -5.63 35.78 0.59
C ASP A 166 -6.79 36.81 0.73
N LEU A 167 -7.15 37.16 1.97
CA LEU A 167 -8.18 38.14 2.32
C LEU A 167 -7.61 39.54 2.61
N GLN A 168 -6.42 39.86 2.09
CA GLN A 168 -5.73 41.14 2.30
C GLN A 168 -6.60 42.38 2.07
N GLU A 169 -7.45 42.37 1.04
CA GLU A 169 -8.37 43.47 0.74
C GLU A 169 -9.42 43.67 1.85
N LEU A 170 -9.94 42.58 2.42
CA LEU A 170 -10.91 42.62 3.51
C LEU A 170 -10.25 43.14 4.79
N THR A 171 -9.09 42.57 5.14
CA THR A 171 -8.31 43.02 6.31
C THR A 171 -7.95 44.49 6.18
N ARG A 172 -7.46 44.93 5.01
CA ARG A 172 -7.14 46.34 4.76
C ARG A 172 -8.38 47.22 4.94
N ALA A 173 -9.52 46.87 4.35
CA ALA A 173 -10.75 47.67 4.46
C ALA A 173 -11.21 47.91 5.90
N MET A 174 -10.86 47.02 6.83
CA MET A 174 -11.20 47.11 8.26
C MET A 174 -10.12 47.80 9.12
N THR A 175 -8.98 48.16 8.54
CA THR A 175 -7.86 48.77 9.27
C THR A 175 -7.95 50.30 9.27
N PHE A 176 -7.85 50.90 10.46
CA PHE A 176 -7.57 52.32 10.64
C PHE A 176 -6.06 52.57 10.69
N TYR A 177 -5.59 53.61 10.01
CA TYR A 177 -4.19 54.01 10.04
C TYR A 177 -4.04 55.52 10.24
N ASP A 178 -3.24 55.93 11.23
CA ASP A 178 -2.94 57.35 11.44
C ASP A 178 -1.69 57.74 10.66
N ASN A 179 -1.88 58.51 9.59
CA ASN A 179 -0.80 59.03 8.75
C ASN A 179 -0.07 60.22 9.40
N GLY A 180 -0.51 60.64 10.59
CA GLY A 180 0.09 61.73 11.34
C GLY A 180 0.13 63.00 10.51
N THR A 181 1.32 63.59 10.35
CA THR A 181 1.51 64.83 9.58
C THR A 181 1.69 64.61 8.07
N SER A 182 1.71 63.36 7.60
CA SER A 182 1.93 63.04 6.20
C SER A 182 0.67 63.24 5.36
N THR A 183 0.82 63.86 4.21
CA THR A 183 -0.22 64.00 3.17
C THR A 183 -0.15 62.92 2.10
N ALA A 184 0.77 61.96 2.24
CA ALA A 184 0.91 60.82 1.34
C ALA A 184 0.06 59.65 1.81
N VAL A 185 -1.10 59.46 1.19
CA VAL A 185 -2.03 58.38 1.49
C VAL A 185 -1.65 57.16 0.64
N ALA A 186 -1.26 56.06 1.28
CA ALA A 186 -0.99 54.80 0.59
C ALA A 186 -2.16 53.84 0.79
N TYR A 187 -2.75 53.34 -0.29
CA TYR A 187 -3.94 52.48 -0.25
C TYR A 187 -3.74 51.24 0.65
N ALA A 188 -2.53 50.68 0.69
CA ALA A 188 -2.22 49.49 1.49
C ALA A 188 -2.30 49.71 3.02
N ASN A 189 -2.27 50.96 3.51
CA ASN A 189 -2.15 51.24 4.94
C ASN A 189 -3.43 50.95 5.73
N GLY A 190 -4.61 51.05 5.11
CA GLY A 190 -5.89 50.82 5.79
C GLY A 190 -7.07 51.34 4.98
N GLY A 191 -8.28 50.89 5.29
CA GLY A 191 -9.53 51.33 4.68
C GLY A 191 -9.96 52.72 5.16
N THR A 192 -9.48 53.12 6.34
CA THR A 192 -9.58 54.49 6.87
C THR A 192 -8.19 55.03 7.18
N GLN A 193 -7.92 56.26 6.78
CA GLN A 193 -6.66 56.94 7.12
C GLN A 193 -6.89 58.34 7.69
N ARG A 194 -6.24 58.64 8.81
CA ARG A 194 -6.22 59.98 9.37
C ARG A 194 -5.03 60.77 8.84
N VAL A 195 -5.26 62.00 8.40
CA VAL A 195 -4.24 62.89 7.82
C VAL A 195 -4.34 64.24 8.52
N ALA A 196 -3.33 64.58 9.33
CA ALA A 196 -3.28 65.77 10.18
C ALA A 196 -1.99 66.57 9.96
N PRO A 197 -1.75 67.10 8.75
CA PRO A 197 -0.54 67.83 8.42
C PRO A 197 -0.44 69.19 9.12
N ALA A 198 0.79 69.66 9.34
CA ALA A 198 1.07 70.97 9.92
C ALA A 198 0.55 72.12 9.01
N SER A 199 0.38 73.33 9.57
CA SER A 199 -0.11 74.53 8.85
C SER A 199 0.71 74.88 7.60
N GLY A 200 0.07 75.48 6.59
CA GLY A 200 0.70 75.91 5.33
C GLY A 200 0.19 75.17 4.10
N ALA A 201 0.82 75.40 2.95
CA ALA A 201 0.47 74.75 1.68
C ALA A 201 0.71 73.24 1.76
N LYS A 202 -0.26 72.44 1.28
CA LYS A 202 -0.25 70.98 1.38
C LYS A 202 -0.58 70.36 0.04
N THR A 203 0.06 69.24 -0.28
CA THR A 203 -0.22 68.50 -1.51
C THR A 203 -0.55 67.06 -1.16
N MET A 204 -1.78 66.65 -1.42
CA MET A 204 -2.21 65.27 -1.23
C MET A 204 -1.58 64.39 -2.32
N SER A 205 -1.03 63.25 -1.92
CA SER A 205 -0.61 62.21 -2.85
C SER A 205 -1.25 60.87 -2.50
N PHE A 206 -1.52 60.08 -3.53
CA PHE A 206 -2.21 58.80 -3.38
C PHE A 206 -1.43 57.72 -4.14
N THR A 207 -1.06 56.64 -3.47
CA THR A 207 -0.21 55.58 -4.04
C THR A 207 -0.76 54.18 -3.74
N GLY A 208 -0.30 53.18 -4.50
CA GLY A 208 -0.61 51.78 -4.24
C GLY A 208 -2.04 51.35 -4.56
N TRP A 209 -2.78 52.14 -5.34
CA TRP A 209 -4.13 51.76 -5.78
C TRP A 209 -4.10 50.48 -6.62
N PRO A 210 -5.14 49.64 -6.54
CA PRO A 210 -5.27 48.45 -7.39
C PRO A 210 -5.25 48.82 -8.87
N ALA A 211 -4.72 47.91 -9.69
CA ALA A 211 -4.67 48.09 -11.14
C ALA A 211 -6.06 48.43 -11.75
N SER A 212 -6.03 49.09 -12.92
CA SER A 212 -7.25 49.48 -13.65
C SER A 212 -8.22 48.31 -13.84
N GLY A 213 -9.52 48.59 -13.72
CA GLY A 213 -10.60 47.60 -13.75
C GLY A 213 -11.02 47.09 -12.36
N LYS A 214 -10.29 47.46 -11.29
CA LYS A 214 -10.67 47.15 -9.90
C LYS A 214 -11.22 48.40 -9.21
N GLN A 215 -12.40 48.28 -8.59
CA GLN A 215 -12.91 49.34 -7.73
C GLN A 215 -12.08 49.40 -6.45
N ALA A 216 -11.69 50.61 -6.08
CA ALA A 216 -10.97 50.86 -4.85
C ALA A 216 -11.56 52.08 -4.16
N VAL A 217 -11.65 52.00 -2.83
CA VAL A 217 -12.28 53.02 -1.98
C VAL A 217 -11.42 53.20 -0.73
N GLN A 218 -11.20 54.45 -0.36
CA GLN A 218 -10.48 54.86 0.84
C GLN A 218 -11.31 55.91 1.57
N PHE A 219 -11.54 55.70 2.87
CA PHE A 219 -12.07 56.73 3.74
C PHE A 219 -10.92 57.51 4.39
N LEU A 220 -11.07 58.82 4.54
CA LEU A 220 -10.07 59.72 5.08
C LEU A 220 -10.67 60.62 6.15
N GLU A 221 -9.88 60.84 7.19
CA GLU A 221 -10.12 61.86 8.22
C GLU A 221 -9.08 62.96 8.05
N LEU A 222 -9.45 64.03 7.34
CA LEU A 222 -8.56 65.14 7.05
C LEU A 222 -8.68 66.20 8.15
N VAL A 223 -7.74 66.21 9.09
CA VAL A 223 -7.77 67.08 10.27
C VAL A 223 -7.11 68.42 9.96
N ASN A 224 -7.83 69.51 10.21
CA ASN A 224 -7.38 70.90 9.99
C ASN A 224 -6.80 71.12 8.59
N ILE A 225 -7.32 70.44 7.57
CA ILE A 225 -6.66 70.33 6.27
C ILE A 225 -6.60 71.66 5.51
N GLY A 226 -7.52 72.60 5.80
CA GLY A 226 -7.51 73.96 5.26
C GLY A 226 -6.61 74.95 6.01
N LEU A 227 -5.98 74.54 7.12
CA LEU A 227 -5.17 75.44 7.95
C LEU A 227 -3.92 75.91 7.20
N GLY A 228 -3.85 77.21 6.91
CA GLY A 228 -2.76 77.85 6.16
C GLY A 228 -2.88 77.73 4.64
N GLY A 229 -4.05 77.30 4.12
CA GLY A 229 -4.34 77.22 2.69
C GLY A 229 -5.10 75.94 2.31
N ASN A 230 -5.76 75.96 1.15
CA ASN A 230 -6.45 74.78 0.63
C ASN A 230 -5.43 73.70 0.21
N PRO A 231 -5.68 72.41 0.49
CA PRO A 231 -4.86 71.32 -0.02
C PRO A 231 -4.93 71.25 -1.55
N ALA A 232 -3.78 71.07 -2.18
CA ALA A 232 -3.67 70.69 -3.58
C ALA A 232 -3.94 69.18 -3.73
N TRP A 233 -4.72 68.82 -4.74
CA TRP A 233 -5.03 67.44 -5.09
C TRP A 233 -4.35 67.05 -6.41
N PRO A 234 -4.12 65.74 -6.66
CA PRO A 234 -3.57 65.30 -7.95
C PRO A 234 -4.40 65.79 -9.15
N ALA A 235 -3.75 66.01 -10.30
CA ALA A 235 -4.37 66.63 -11.49
C ALA A 235 -5.60 65.86 -12.07
N GLY A 236 -5.76 64.59 -11.71
CA GLY A 236 -6.92 63.76 -12.06
C GLY A 236 -8.07 63.78 -11.04
N ALA A 237 -7.96 64.53 -9.94
CA ALA A 237 -9.00 64.58 -8.92
C ALA A 237 -10.28 65.26 -9.44
N ARG A 238 -11.42 64.73 -9.00
CA ARG A 238 -12.76 65.18 -9.34
C ARG A 238 -13.60 65.19 -8.08
N PHE A 239 -14.33 66.27 -7.84
CA PHE A 239 -15.08 66.49 -6.60
C PHE A 239 -16.57 66.40 -6.87
N ILE A 240 -17.27 65.67 -6.01
CA ILE A 240 -18.73 65.59 -6.06
C ILE A 240 -19.30 66.76 -5.25
N ARG A 241 -20.09 67.60 -5.92
CA ARG A 241 -20.89 68.65 -5.27
C ARG A 241 -22.14 68.04 -4.62
N TYR A 242 -22.77 68.78 -3.70
CA TYR A 242 -23.96 68.34 -2.97
C TYR A 242 -25.14 67.88 -3.85
N ASP A 243 -25.21 68.31 -5.11
CA ASP A 243 -26.22 67.94 -6.10
C ASP A 243 -25.80 66.76 -6.99
N GLY A 244 -24.66 66.11 -6.69
CA GLY A 244 -24.13 64.98 -7.45
C GLY A 244 -23.29 65.37 -8.68
N VAL A 245 -23.19 66.67 -9.01
CA VAL A 245 -22.40 67.12 -10.16
C VAL A 245 -20.90 66.99 -9.87
N ILE A 246 -20.17 66.42 -10.83
CA ILE A 246 -18.72 66.24 -10.74
C ILE A 246 -18.00 67.49 -11.26
N GLN A 247 -17.05 68.00 -10.46
CA GLN A 247 -16.26 69.19 -10.76
C GLN A 247 -14.77 68.89 -10.74
N THR A 248 -13.98 69.70 -11.46
CA THR A 248 -12.51 69.52 -11.55
C THR A 248 -11.75 70.16 -10.39
N THR A 249 -12.39 70.99 -9.57
CA THR A 249 -11.78 71.61 -8.39
C THR A 249 -12.72 71.59 -7.20
N ALA A 250 -12.15 71.56 -5.98
CA ALA A 250 -12.93 71.61 -4.74
C ALA A 250 -13.77 72.90 -4.65
N ALA A 251 -13.20 74.04 -5.06
CA ALA A 251 -13.90 75.33 -5.06
C ALA A 251 -15.12 75.33 -6.00
N ALA A 252 -15.00 74.77 -7.22
CA ALA A 252 -16.14 74.65 -8.14
C ALA A 252 -17.23 73.67 -7.64
N ALA A 253 -16.85 72.71 -6.79
CA ALA A 253 -17.77 71.83 -6.07
C ALA A 253 -18.37 72.47 -4.80
N ASN A 254 -18.10 73.76 -4.52
CA ASN A 254 -18.49 74.47 -3.30
C ASN A 254 -17.96 73.81 -2.01
N ILE A 255 -16.77 73.21 -2.07
CA ILE A 255 -16.10 72.61 -0.92
C ILE A 255 -15.08 73.60 -0.36
N THR A 256 -15.32 74.07 0.86
CA THR A 256 -14.39 74.88 1.66
C THR A 256 -13.77 74.02 2.75
N TRP A 257 -12.45 73.81 2.75
CA TRP A 257 -11.75 72.95 3.71
C TRP A 257 -11.70 73.54 5.13
N GLN A 258 -11.87 72.71 6.15
CA GLN A 258 -11.88 73.19 7.54
C GLN A 258 -10.47 73.60 7.99
N THR A 259 -10.34 74.82 8.53
CA THR A 259 -9.11 75.29 9.18
C THR A 259 -8.97 74.79 10.62
N GLY A 260 -10.09 74.35 11.21
CA GLY A 260 -10.18 73.68 12.51
C GLY A 260 -11.28 72.63 12.46
N GLY A 261 -10.99 71.39 12.87
CA GLY A 261 -11.92 70.25 12.84
C GLY A 261 -11.45 69.13 11.91
N THR A 262 -12.37 68.22 11.56
CA THR A 262 -12.08 67.05 10.69
C THR A 262 -13.03 67.03 9.51
N ASP A 263 -12.46 66.94 8.32
CA ASP A 263 -13.18 66.68 7.09
C ASP A 263 -13.17 65.19 6.80
N TYR A 264 -14.35 64.56 6.82
CA TYR A 264 -14.50 63.16 6.42
C TYR A 264 -14.63 63.08 4.89
N VAL A 265 -13.76 62.31 4.25
CA VAL A 265 -13.66 62.25 2.80
C VAL A 265 -13.62 60.82 2.33
N MET A 266 -14.45 60.49 1.34
CA MET A 266 -14.36 59.25 0.60
C MET A 266 -13.65 59.52 -0.73
N VAL A 267 -12.57 58.78 -0.97
CA VAL A 267 -11.83 58.80 -2.24
C VAL A 267 -12.01 57.46 -2.91
N SER A 268 -12.36 57.47 -4.20
CA SER A 268 -12.51 56.24 -4.99
C SER A 268 -11.91 56.35 -6.37
N THR A 269 -11.52 55.21 -6.92
CA THR A 269 -10.97 55.08 -8.27
C THR A 269 -11.34 53.71 -8.85
N ARG A 270 -11.27 53.59 -10.18
CA ARG A 270 -11.34 52.32 -10.92
C ARG A 270 -10.19 52.14 -11.91
N ASP A 271 -9.25 53.09 -11.96
CA ASP A 271 -8.26 53.26 -13.02
C ASP A 271 -6.83 53.39 -12.48
N GLY A 272 -6.52 52.70 -11.39
CA GLY A 272 -5.18 52.71 -10.79
C GLY A 272 -4.83 54.01 -10.06
N GLY A 273 -5.82 54.82 -9.70
CA GLY A 273 -5.61 56.12 -9.07
C GLY A 273 -5.32 57.25 -10.04
N THR A 274 -5.46 57.02 -11.35
CA THR A 274 -5.31 58.06 -12.38
C THR A 274 -6.39 59.13 -12.22
N THR A 275 -7.65 58.70 -12.02
CA THR A 275 -8.78 59.56 -11.70
C THR A 275 -9.26 59.28 -10.29
N LEU A 276 -9.27 60.30 -9.44
CA LEU A 276 -9.78 60.20 -8.07
C LEU A 276 -11.13 60.89 -8.00
N ILE A 277 -12.17 60.16 -7.59
CA ILE A 277 -13.47 60.72 -7.26
C ILE A 277 -13.51 60.99 -5.75
N VAL A 278 -13.68 62.25 -5.39
CA VAL A 278 -13.62 62.76 -4.02
C VAL A 278 -15.01 63.21 -3.60
N SER A 279 -15.53 62.60 -2.54
CA SER A 279 -16.78 62.99 -1.89
C SER A 279 -16.47 63.46 -0.48
N VAL A 280 -16.86 64.69 -0.16
CA VAL A 280 -16.70 65.24 1.19
C VAL A 280 -18.01 65.01 1.95
N LEU A 281 -17.91 64.31 3.08
CA LEU A 281 -19.02 63.89 3.92
C LEU A 281 -19.00 64.79 5.16
N ARG A 282 -19.90 65.79 5.18
CA ARG A 282 -20.11 66.66 6.33
C ARG A 282 -21.58 66.60 6.72
N GLY A 283 -21.84 66.56 8.03
CA GLY A 283 -23.14 66.84 8.62
C GLY A 283 -23.22 68.31 9.00
#